data_AF-A0A2V5MXB3-F1
#
_entry.id   AF-A0A2V5MXB3-F1
#
_cell.length_a   1.000
_cell.length_b   1.000
_cell.length_c   1.000
_cell.angle_alpha   90.00
_cell.angle_beta   90.00
_cell.angle_gamma   90.00
#
_symmetry.space_group_name_H-M   'P 1'
#
loop_
_entity.id
_entity.type
_entity.pdbx_description
1 polymer ?
#
loop_
_entity_poly.entity_id
_entity_poly.type
_entity_poly.pdbx_seq_one_letter_code
_entity_poly.pdbx_strand_id
1 'polypeptide(L)'
;GAVTGLDQHQRFGDYFDFFWRVKRTADVTVRLEYRQEKLHEHTQAQEITYKDVRGTHRTEFKVIGDDYFDDGRVMAWRCVLIANGRIVAENRSFLWE
;
A
#
# COMPACT_ATOMS: atom_id res chain seq x y z
N GLY A 1 25.32 -14.14 -0.59
CA GLY A 1 25.78 -12.77 -0.32
C GLY A 1 25.31 -12.38 1.05
N ALA A 2 26.18 -11.85 1.91
CA ALA A 2 25.82 -11.44 3.27
C ALA A 2 25.01 -10.14 3.23
N VAL A 3 23.79 -10.18 3.78
CA VAL A 3 22.94 -9.01 3.99
C VAL A 3 23.56 -8.19 5.13
N THR A 4 23.94 -6.95 4.87
CA THR A 4 24.58 -6.09 5.90
C THR A 4 23.54 -5.59 6.91
N GLY A 5 23.97 -5.07 8.07
CA GLY A 5 23.05 -4.46 9.03
C GLY A 5 22.26 -3.27 8.45
N LEU A 6 22.85 -2.55 7.49
CA LEU A 6 22.20 -1.47 6.76
C LEU A 6 21.08 -2.01 5.84
N ASP A 7 21.31 -3.13 5.17
CA ASP A 7 20.26 -3.80 4.38
C ASP A 7 19.09 -4.29 5.25
N GLN A 8 19.34 -4.66 6.51
CA GLN A 8 18.29 -5.06 7.43
C GLN A 8 17.44 -3.87 7.87
N HIS A 9 18.08 -2.72 8.15
CA HIS A 9 17.39 -1.48 8.49
C HIS A 9 16.42 -1.06 7.39
N GLN A 10 16.89 -1.04 6.13
CA GLN A 10 16.06 -0.65 4.99
C GLN A 10 14.99 -1.67 4.60
N ARG A 11 14.86 -2.79 5.32
CA ARG A 11 13.80 -3.79 5.14
C ARG A 11 12.86 -3.90 6.34
N PHE A 12 13.13 -3.19 7.43
CA PHE A 12 12.30 -3.24 8.63
C PHE A 12 11.09 -2.32 8.47
N GLY A 13 9.89 -2.85 8.73
CA GLY A 13 8.65 -2.07 8.73
C GLY A 13 7.42 -2.88 8.34
N ASP A 14 6.39 -2.19 7.84
CA ASP A 14 5.09 -2.77 7.50
C ASP A 14 4.99 -3.13 6.00
N TYR A 15 4.42 -4.30 5.74
CA TYR A 15 4.22 -4.86 4.39
C TYR A 15 2.74 -5.11 4.14
N PHE A 16 2.24 -4.70 2.98
CA PHE A 16 0.84 -4.84 2.62
C PHE A 16 0.68 -5.53 1.27
N ASP A 17 -0.03 -6.66 1.28
CA ASP A 17 -0.31 -7.45 0.09
C ASP A 17 -1.80 -7.41 -0.27
N PHE A 18 -2.11 -6.88 -1.45
CA PHE A 18 -3.47 -6.79 -1.96
C PHE A 18 -3.63 -7.69 -3.18
N PHE A 19 -4.53 -8.66 -3.05
CA PHE A 19 -4.95 -9.52 -4.14
C PHE A 19 -6.25 -9.00 -4.73
N TRP A 20 -6.28 -8.79 -6.04
CA TRP A 20 -7.44 -8.21 -6.72
C TRP A 20 -7.66 -8.85 -8.08
N ARG A 21 -8.86 -8.68 -8.63
CA ARG A 21 -9.25 -9.26 -9.92
C ARG A 21 -10.09 -8.31 -10.75
N VAL A 22 -9.78 -8.22 -12.03
CA VAL A 22 -10.57 -7.51 -13.04
C VAL A 22 -11.09 -8.47 -14.11
N LYS A 23 -12.41 -8.48 -14.31
CA LYS A 23 -13.08 -9.40 -15.25
C LYS A 23 -12.95 -8.95 -16.71
N ARG A 24 -12.87 -7.64 -16.93
CA ARG A 24 -12.68 -6.98 -18.21
C ARG A 24 -11.34 -6.23 -18.17
N THR A 25 -10.75 -6.06 -19.34
CA THR A 25 -9.59 -5.20 -19.52
C THR A 25 -9.89 -3.79 -19.03
N ALA A 26 -9.00 -3.24 -18.20
CA ALA A 26 -9.14 -1.88 -17.67
C ALA A 26 -7.77 -1.32 -17.24
N ASP A 27 -7.71 0.00 -17.13
CA ASP A 27 -6.67 0.67 -16.37
C ASP A 27 -7.04 0.62 -14.89
N VAL A 28 -6.11 0.16 -14.07
CA VAL A 28 -6.32 -0.09 -12.64
C VAL A 28 -5.26 0.60 -11.82
N THR A 29 -5.66 1.42 -10.85
CA THR A 29 -4.78 1.94 -9.81
C THR A 29 -5.14 1.28 -8.49
N VAL A 30 -4.16 0.69 -7.83
CA VAL A 30 -4.27 0.26 -6.43
C VAL A 30 -3.66 1.36 -5.59
N ARG A 31 -4.39 1.85 -4.59
CA ARG A 31 -3.93 2.93 -3.72
C ARG A 31 -4.01 2.51 -2.27
N LEU A 32 -2.87 2.55 -1.58
CA LEU A 32 -2.79 2.43 -0.13
C LEU A 32 -2.78 3.84 0.48
N GLU A 33 -3.80 4.16 1.27
CA GLU A 33 -3.89 5.32 2.15
C GLU A 33 -3.57 4.85 3.57
N TYR A 34 -2.72 5.56 4.31
CA TYR A 34 -2.30 5.13 5.64
C TYR A 34 -1.93 6.29 6.57
N ARG A 35 -2.06 6.07 7.88
CA ARG A 35 -1.69 7.01 8.95
C ARG A 35 -0.61 6.36 9.82
N GLN A 36 0.46 7.10 10.11
CA GLN A 36 1.57 6.64 10.96
C GLN A 36 1.57 7.35 12.31
N GLU A 37 2.13 6.68 13.32
CA GLU A 37 2.09 7.10 14.73
C GLU A 37 2.53 8.55 14.97
N LYS A 38 3.58 9.01 14.28
CA LYS A 38 4.19 10.33 14.51
C LYS A 38 3.64 11.42 13.58
N LEU A 39 2.73 11.07 12.68
CA LEU A 39 2.16 12.00 11.69
C LEU A 39 0.79 12.56 12.10
N HIS A 40 0.32 12.28 13.32
CA HIS A 40 -0.96 12.76 13.84
C HIS A 40 -2.14 12.44 12.89
N GLU A 41 -2.85 13.47 12.40
CA GLU A 41 -3.98 13.34 11.47
C GLU A 41 -3.58 13.29 9.99
N HIS A 42 -2.28 13.40 9.68
CA HIS A 42 -1.81 13.37 8.30
C HIS A 42 -1.93 11.98 7.69
N THR A 43 -2.51 11.92 6.49
CA THR A 43 -2.69 10.68 5.73
C THR A 43 -1.73 10.66 4.56
N GLN A 44 -0.90 9.62 4.50
CA GLN A 44 0.01 9.34 3.39
C GLN A 44 -0.68 8.44 2.35
N ALA A 45 -0.14 8.44 1.13
CA ALA A 45 -0.62 7.56 0.06
C ALA A 45 0.51 7.00 -0.80
N GLN A 46 0.40 5.73 -1.15
CA GLN A 46 1.19 5.08 -2.21
C GLN A 46 0.24 4.53 -3.28
N GLU A 47 0.61 4.68 -4.55
CA GLU A 47 -0.19 4.22 -5.69
C GLU A 47 0.65 3.39 -6.66
N ILE A 48 0.07 2.31 -7.18
CA ILE A 48 0.62 1.56 -8.31
C ILE A 48 -0.46 1.44 -9.37
N THR A 49 -0.13 1.86 -10.59
CA THR A 49 -1.04 1.81 -11.74
C THR A 49 -0.63 0.76 -12.74
N TYR A 50 -1.62 -0.02 -13.17
CA TYR A 50 -1.52 -1.06 -14.19
C TYR A 50 -2.39 -0.66 -15.38
N LYS A 51 -1.83 -0.71 -16.58
CA LYS A 51 -2.53 -0.35 -17.83
C LYS A 51 -2.97 -1.61 -18.57
N ASP A 52 -4.17 -1.56 -19.17
CA ASP A 52 -4.69 -2.65 -20.02
C ASP A 52 -4.60 -4.04 -19.35
N VAL A 53 -4.99 -4.13 -18.08
CA VAL A 53 -4.88 -5.39 -17.31
C VAL A 53 -6.20 -6.12 -17.23
N ARG A 54 -6.09 -7.46 -17.24
CA ARG A 54 -7.19 -8.40 -17.04
C ARG A 54 -6.74 -9.53 -16.11
N GLY A 55 -7.67 -10.17 -15.40
CA GLY A 55 -7.36 -11.35 -14.57
C GLY A 55 -7.08 -11.01 -13.11
N THR A 56 -6.39 -11.92 -12.42
CA THR A 56 -6.02 -11.80 -10.99
C THR A 56 -4.59 -11.26 -10.89
N HIS A 57 -4.39 -10.33 -9.96
CA HIS A 57 -3.11 -9.66 -9.73
C HIS A 57 -2.84 -9.53 -8.23
N ARG A 58 -1.57 -9.30 -7.89
CA ARG A 58 -1.11 -8.96 -6.54
C ARG A 58 -0.35 -7.65 -6.61
N THR A 59 -0.60 -6.78 -5.64
CA THR A 59 0.13 -5.53 -5.45
C THR A 59 0.68 -5.51 -4.04
N GLU A 60 1.98 -5.26 -3.92
CA GLU A 60 2.70 -5.14 -2.66
C GLU A 60 3.05 -3.67 -2.42
N PHE A 61 2.73 -3.16 -1.23
CA PHE A 61 3.22 -1.88 -0.72
C PHE A 61 4.08 -2.10 0.51
N LYS A 62 5.00 -1.16 0.76
CA LYS A 62 5.96 -1.23 1.86
C LYS A 62 6.07 0.14 2.51
N VAL A 63 6.03 0.17 3.83
CA VAL A 63 6.38 1.32 4.67
C VAL A 63 7.52 0.84 5.56
N ILE A 64 8.76 1.02 5.08
CA ILE A 64 9.96 0.38 5.63
C ILE A 64 11.13 1.36 5.66
N GLY A 65 12.18 1.01 6.40
CA GLY A 65 13.39 1.81 6.47
C GLY A 65 13.11 3.19 7.07
N ASP A 66 13.75 4.21 6.50
CA ASP A 66 13.68 5.58 7.00
C ASP A 66 12.22 6.05 7.19
N ASP A 67 11.32 5.81 6.23
CA ASP A 67 9.89 6.15 6.34
C ASP A 67 9.22 5.53 7.57
N TYR A 68 9.60 4.31 7.93
CA TYR A 68 9.05 3.63 9.11
C TYR A 68 9.68 4.14 10.41
N PHE A 69 10.99 4.37 10.41
CA PHE A 69 11.71 4.81 11.61
C PHE A 69 11.41 6.27 11.94
N ASP A 70 11.30 7.14 10.94
CA ASP A 70 11.04 8.56 11.10
C ASP A 70 9.59 8.82 11.48
N ASP A 71 8.63 8.23 10.76
CA ASP A 71 7.20 8.51 10.93
C ASP A 71 6.46 7.49 11.82
N GLY A 72 7.13 6.38 12.17
CA GLY A 72 6.60 5.33 13.02
C GLY A 72 5.81 4.28 12.26
N ARG A 73 5.30 3.28 12.99
CA ARG A 73 4.53 2.19 12.37
C ARG A 73 3.16 2.66 11.87
N VAL A 74 2.60 1.94 10.91
CA VAL A 74 1.25 2.21 10.39
C VAL A 74 0.19 1.88 11.45
N MET A 75 -0.65 2.86 11.78
CA MET A 75 -1.75 2.74 12.75
C MET A 75 -3.08 2.35 12.11
N ALA A 76 -3.39 3.01 11.00
CA ALA A 76 -4.62 2.78 10.26
C ALA A 76 -4.33 2.84 8.76
N TRP A 77 -5.03 2.01 7.98
CA TRP A 77 -4.86 1.98 6.54
C TRP A 77 -6.18 1.67 5.82
N ARG A 78 -6.28 2.14 4.59
CA ARG A 78 -7.30 1.79 3.61
C ARG A 78 -6.65 1.59 2.26
N CYS A 79 -7.03 0.51 1.60
CA CYS A 79 -6.65 0.23 0.23
C CYS A 79 -7.88 0.33 -0.67
N VAL A 80 -7.80 1.15 -1.72
CA VAL A 80 -8.84 1.28 -2.72
C VAL A 80 -8.35 0.77 -4.07
N LEU A 81 -9.24 0.05 -4.76
CA LEU A 81 -9.04 -0.37 -6.13
C LEU A 81 -9.81 0.58 -7.04
N ILE A 82 -9.11 1.28 -7.92
CA ILE A 82 -9.67 2.27 -8.84
C ILE A 82 -9.57 1.70 -10.25
N ALA A 83 -10.70 1.45 -10.91
CA ALA A 83 -10.73 1.00 -12.30
C ALA A 83 -11.36 2.09 -13.18
N ASN A 84 -10.64 2.50 -14.23
CA ASN A 84 -11.07 3.57 -15.15
C ASN A 84 -11.54 4.84 -14.42
N GLY A 85 -10.81 5.25 -13.38
CA GLY A 85 -11.11 6.44 -12.57
C GLY A 85 -12.23 6.29 -11.54
N ARG A 86 -12.78 5.10 -11.32
CA ARG A 86 -13.82 4.84 -10.31
C ARG A 86 -13.34 3.86 -9.25
N ILE A 87 -13.58 4.16 -7.97
CA ILE A 87 -13.37 3.19 -6.89
C ILE A 87 -14.36 2.05 -7.08
N VAL A 88 -13.85 0.83 -7.24
CA VAL A 88 -14.65 -0.39 -7.47
C VAL A 88 -14.55 -1.39 -6.33
N ALA A 89 -13.56 -1.25 -5.45
CA ALA A 89 -13.43 -2.04 -4.23
C ALA A 89 -12.63 -1.27 -3.17
N GLU A 90 -12.82 -1.65 -1.92
CA GLU A 90 -12.13 -1.10 -0.76
C GLU A 90 -11.85 -2.22 0.24
N ASN A 91 -10.70 -2.15 0.91
CA ASN A 91 -10.39 -2.89 2.12
C ASN A 91 -9.71 -1.94 3.11
N ARG A 92 -9.89 -2.12 4.42
CA ARG A 92 -9.35 -1.20 5.42
C ARG A 92 -9.10 -1.88 6.76
N SER A 93 -8.21 -1.31 7.57
CA SER A 93 -8.05 -1.70 8.97
C SER A 93 -9.25 -1.27 9.80
N PHE A 94 -9.41 -1.88 10.97
CA PHE A 94 -10.48 -1.54 11.90
C PHE A 94 -10.39 -0.08 12.40
N LEU A 95 -9.18 0.44 12.59
CA LEU A 95 -8.94 1.81 13.06
C LEU A 95 -9.12 2.87 11.96
N TRP A 96 -9.50 2.46 10.74
CA TRP A 96 -9.81 3.38 9.66
C TRP A 96 -11.29 3.74 9.68
N GLU A 97 -11.61 4.81 10.42
CA GLU A 97 -12.92 5.49 10.45
C GLU A 97 -12.86 6.86 9.78
#